data_AF-A0A1A8ZH76-F1
#
_entry.id   AF-A0A1A8ZH76-F1
#
_cell.length_a   1.000
_cell.length_b   1.000
_cell.length_c   1.000
_cell.angle_alpha   90.00
_cell.angle_beta   90.00
_cell.angle_gamma   90.00
#
_symmetry.space_group_name_H-M   'P 1'
#
loop_
_entity.id
_entity.type
_entity.pdbx_description
1 polymer ?
#
loop_
_entity_poly.entity_id
_entity_poly.type
_entity_poly.pdbx_seq_one_letter_code
_entity_poly.pdbx_strand_id
1 'polypeptide(L)'
;MTSDDRIERPAAGLYGQFRDVLHDADGEQRWDRGWVRNTIVTDFRRLLAGFVRGTPTTAESVLGLAVGAGLPAWDASGPPQPSPTQAALVDPHPHLVPRAQLQLDYIDPATGTISATPTGTLQLKALLGPGVPAWPDGNHATSTLREFGLVARLDGTQVLLNYRTHPAIAKDPASTLERTIWLVF
;
A
#
# COMPACT_ATOMS: atom_id res chain seq x y z
N MET A 1 -35.03 -18.38 29.37
CA MET A 1 -34.11 -17.24 29.55
C MET A 1 -32.74 -17.71 29.11
N THR A 2 -32.48 -17.67 27.80
CA THR A 2 -31.21 -18.09 27.20
C THR A 2 -30.34 -16.86 27.04
N SER A 3 -29.30 -16.76 27.85
CA SER A 3 -28.24 -15.78 27.65
C SER A 3 -27.60 -16.06 26.30
N ASP A 4 -27.86 -15.18 25.35
CA ASP A 4 -27.19 -15.07 24.06
C ASP A 4 -25.80 -14.50 24.34
N ASP A 5 -24.87 -15.36 24.73
CA ASP A 5 -23.47 -15.04 24.93
C ASP A 5 -22.84 -14.87 23.53
N ARG A 6 -23.12 -13.73 22.89
CA ARG A 6 -22.43 -13.29 21.68
C ARG A 6 -21.02 -12.88 22.07
N ILE A 7 -20.18 -13.89 22.32
CA ILE A 7 -18.74 -13.68 22.31
C ILE A 7 -18.41 -13.20 20.90
N GLU A 8 -18.11 -11.91 20.78
CA GLU A 8 -17.47 -11.33 19.62
C GLU A 8 -16.24 -12.18 19.29
N ARG A 9 -16.28 -12.90 18.17
CA ARG A 9 -15.07 -13.53 17.65
C ARG A 9 -14.23 -12.41 17.07
N PRO A 10 -12.95 -12.26 17.44
CA PRO A 10 -12.10 -11.29 16.78
C PRO A 10 -12.17 -11.55 15.28
N ALA A 11 -12.58 -10.55 14.51
CA ALA A 11 -12.19 -10.48 13.10
C ALA A 11 -10.66 -10.66 13.01
N ALA A 12 -10.12 -10.98 11.84
CA ALA A 12 -8.73 -11.39 11.64
C ALA A 12 -7.63 -10.35 12.01
N GLY A 13 -7.95 -9.34 12.84
CA GLY A 13 -7.10 -8.22 13.25
C GLY A 13 -6.90 -7.23 12.13
N LEU A 14 -6.32 -6.07 12.44
CA LEU A 14 -5.86 -5.14 11.41
C LEU A 14 -4.89 -5.85 10.46
N TYR A 15 -5.24 -5.90 9.18
CA TYR A 15 -4.37 -6.44 8.15
C TYR A 15 -4.51 -5.67 6.84
N GLY A 16 -3.52 -5.87 5.97
CA GLY A 16 -3.61 -5.40 4.60
C GLY A 16 -3.28 -6.50 3.60
N GLN A 17 -3.88 -6.36 2.43
CA GLN A 17 -3.56 -7.16 1.26
C GLN A 17 -3.52 -6.25 0.04
N PHE A 18 -2.85 -6.70 -1.01
CA PHE A 18 -2.76 -5.96 -2.26
C PHE A 18 -2.83 -6.93 -3.43
N ARG A 19 -3.18 -6.39 -4.59
CA ARG A 19 -3.14 -7.04 -5.89
C ARG A 19 -2.49 -6.08 -6.88
N ASP A 20 -1.58 -6.64 -7.67
CA ASP A 20 -0.91 -5.94 -8.74
C ASP A 20 -1.34 -6.50 -10.08
N VAL A 21 -1.64 -5.61 -11.01
CA VAL A 21 -1.97 -5.94 -12.39
C VAL A 21 -1.15 -5.05 -13.31
N LEU A 22 -0.39 -5.65 -14.23
CA LEU A 22 0.36 -4.91 -15.24
C LEU A 22 -0.38 -4.97 -16.57
N HIS A 23 -0.58 -3.80 -17.14
CA HIS A 23 -1.14 -3.59 -18.47
C HIS A 23 -0.04 -3.12 -19.43
N ASP A 24 -0.10 -3.54 -20.68
CA ASP A 24 0.78 -3.02 -21.73
C ASP A 24 0.31 -1.65 -22.25
N ALA A 25 0.93 -1.20 -23.36
CA ALA A 25 0.66 0.09 -23.97
C ALA A 25 -0.75 0.22 -24.54
N ASP A 26 -1.37 -0.90 -24.93
CA ASP A 26 -2.73 -0.96 -25.49
C ASP A 26 -3.79 -1.11 -24.38
N GLY A 27 -3.36 -1.27 -23.13
CA GLY A 27 -4.21 -1.50 -21.96
C GLY A 27 -4.50 -2.98 -21.68
N GLU A 28 -3.93 -3.89 -22.46
CA GLU A 28 -4.14 -5.33 -22.31
C GLU A 28 -3.38 -5.87 -21.09
N GLN A 29 -4.01 -6.78 -20.35
CA GLN A 29 -3.41 -7.35 -19.15
C GLN A 29 -2.25 -8.28 -19.52
N ARG A 30 -1.03 -7.90 -19.14
CA ARG A 30 0.15 -8.77 -19.26
C ARG A 30 0.22 -9.81 -18.16
N TRP A 31 -0.04 -9.39 -16.93
CA TRP A 31 -0.11 -10.30 -15.80
C TRP A 31 -0.94 -9.73 -14.66
N ASP A 32 -1.40 -10.64 -13.83
CA ASP A 32 -2.06 -10.38 -12.56
C ASP A 32 -1.48 -11.35 -11.52
N ARG A 33 -0.94 -10.81 -10.43
CA ARG A 33 -0.29 -11.61 -9.38
C ARG A 33 -1.26 -12.05 -8.28
N GLY A 34 -2.54 -11.73 -8.41
CA GLY A 34 -3.56 -12.04 -7.41
C GLY A 34 -3.34 -11.30 -6.09
N TRP A 35 -4.12 -11.68 -5.09
CA TRP A 35 -4.09 -11.07 -3.76
C TRP A 35 -2.99 -11.65 -2.88
N VAL A 36 -2.18 -10.77 -2.29
CA VAL A 36 -1.10 -11.13 -1.36
C VAL A 36 -1.14 -10.21 -0.15
N ARG A 37 -0.77 -10.73 1.04
CA ARG A 37 -0.66 -9.92 2.26
C ARG A 37 0.51 -8.95 2.21
N ASN A 38 0.29 -7.73 2.68
CA ASN A 38 1.37 -6.78 3.01
C ASN A 38 1.65 -6.81 4.52
N THR A 39 2.81 -6.30 4.92
CA THR A 39 3.13 -6.13 6.33
C THR A 39 2.53 -4.83 6.82
N ILE A 40 1.68 -4.89 7.84
CA ILE A 40 1.21 -3.71 8.57
C ILE A 40 2.30 -3.25 9.53
N VAL A 41 2.73 -2.00 9.36
CA VAL A 41 3.79 -1.40 10.17
C VAL A 41 3.23 -0.93 11.51
N THR A 42 4.05 -0.98 12.56
CA THR A 42 3.68 -0.61 13.94
C THR A 42 3.08 0.79 14.03
N ASP A 43 3.59 1.75 13.25
CA ASP A 43 3.09 3.13 13.28
C ASP A 43 1.65 3.27 12.79
N PHE A 44 1.13 2.33 11.97
CA PHE A 44 -0.29 2.34 11.64
C PHE A 44 -1.16 2.10 12.88
N ARG A 45 -0.76 1.14 13.73
CA ARG A 45 -1.46 0.87 15.00
C ARG A 45 -1.36 2.07 15.94
N ARG A 46 -0.21 2.73 15.98
CA ARG A 46 -0.01 3.96 16.76
C ARG A 46 -0.91 5.10 16.27
N LEU A 47 -1.03 5.26 14.95
CA LEU A 47 -1.91 6.27 14.34
C LEU A 47 -3.39 6.01 14.71
N LEU A 48 -3.85 4.76 14.59
CA LEU A 48 -5.21 4.39 14.98
C LEU A 48 -5.46 4.60 16.48
N ALA A 49 -4.51 4.22 17.34
CA ALA A 49 -4.60 4.46 18.78
C ALA A 49 -4.65 5.96 19.11
N GLY A 50 -3.86 6.79 18.41
CA GLY A 50 -3.89 8.25 18.54
C GLY A 50 -5.24 8.85 18.17
N PHE A 51 -5.82 8.39 17.05
CA PHE A 51 -7.17 8.76 16.60
C PHE A 51 -8.23 8.37 17.63
N VAL A 52 -8.24 7.12 18.12
CA VAL A 52 -9.23 6.63 19.11
C VAL A 52 -9.11 7.38 20.44
N ARG A 53 -7.88 7.67 20.89
CA ARG A 53 -7.64 8.45 22.11
C ARG A 53 -8.15 9.90 21.98
N GLY A 54 -8.34 10.40 20.76
CA GLY A 54 -8.63 11.82 20.53
C GLY A 54 -7.45 12.72 20.90
N THR A 55 -6.22 12.21 20.81
CA THR A 55 -5.04 13.04 21.06
C THR A 55 -4.96 14.08 19.94
N PRO A 56 -4.50 15.31 20.20
CA PRO A 56 -4.06 16.23 19.15
C PRO A 56 -2.74 15.74 18.51
N THR A 57 -2.61 14.43 18.28
CA THR A 57 -1.68 13.92 17.28
C THR A 57 -2.13 14.55 15.96
N THR A 58 -1.22 15.22 15.25
CA THR A 58 -1.47 15.73 13.90
C THR A 58 -1.46 14.55 12.91
N ALA A 59 -2.25 13.51 13.21
CA ALA A 59 -2.39 12.34 12.38
C ALA A 59 -3.09 12.77 11.10
N GLU A 60 -2.30 12.97 10.05
CA GLU A 60 -2.86 13.22 8.73
C GLU A 60 -3.25 11.86 8.16
N SER A 61 -4.44 11.82 7.58
CA SER A 61 -4.88 10.70 6.75
C SER A 61 -3.86 10.36 5.66
N VAL A 62 -3.99 9.19 5.01
CA VAL A 62 -3.07 8.70 3.96
C VAL A 62 -2.62 9.83 3.02
N LEU A 63 -1.31 10.04 2.95
CA LEU A 63 -0.66 11.04 2.10
C LEU A 63 -0.47 10.53 0.67
N GLY A 64 -0.31 9.22 0.50
CA GLY A 64 -0.11 8.61 -0.80
C GLY A 64 0.48 7.20 -0.71
N LEU A 65 0.83 6.67 -1.87
CA LEU A 65 1.59 5.44 -2.04
C LEU A 65 3.01 5.80 -2.48
N ALA A 66 4.00 5.55 -1.63
CA ALA A 66 5.40 5.65 -2.00
C ALA A 66 5.83 4.37 -2.73
N VAL A 67 6.57 4.52 -3.82
CA VAL A 67 7.10 3.44 -4.65
C VAL A 67 8.59 3.67 -4.86
N GLY A 68 9.40 2.66 -4.54
CA GLY A 68 10.86 2.73 -4.59
C GLY A 68 11.46 1.69 -5.52
N ALA A 69 12.65 2.00 -6.01
CA ALA A 69 13.46 1.08 -6.80
C ALA A 69 14.10 -0.04 -5.97
N GLY A 70 14.19 0.13 -4.64
CA GLY A 70 14.92 -0.78 -3.75
C GLY A 70 16.39 -0.92 -4.15
N LEU A 71 17.03 -2.01 -3.75
CA LEU A 71 18.42 -2.29 -4.12
C LEU A 71 18.50 -3.26 -5.31
N PRO A 72 19.32 -3.00 -6.34
CA PRO A 72 19.53 -3.94 -7.45
C PRO A 72 20.01 -5.33 -7.00
N ALA A 73 20.74 -5.42 -5.89
CA ALA A 73 21.22 -6.69 -5.33
C ALA A 73 20.09 -7.67 -4.94
N TRP A 74 18.87 -7.18 -4.75
CA TRP A 74 17.69 -8.01 -4.46
C TRP A 74 17.28 -8.90 -5.64
N ASP A 75 17.68 -8.57 -6.86
CA ASP A 75 17.35 -9.39 -8.03
C ASP A 75 18.08 -10.74 -8.00
N ALA A 76 19.29 -10.76 -7.43
CA ALA A 76 20.09 -11.97 -7.29
C ALA A 76 19.83 -12.73 -5.98
N SER A 77 19.63 -11.99 -4.88
CA SER A 77 19.51 -12.57 -3.53
C SER A 77 18.07 -12.72 -3.01
N GLY A 78 17.10 -12.19 -3.76
CA GLY A 78 15.73 -11.99 -3.30
C GLY A 78 15.60 -10.72 -2.46
N PRO A 79 14.42 -10.07 -2.48
CA PRO A 79 14.16 -8.93 -1.61
C PRO A 79 14.09 -9.36 -0.13
N PRO A 80 14.50 -8.50 0.81
CA PRO A 80 14.35 -8.76 2.23
C PRO A 80 12.86 -8.86 2.59
N GLN A 81 12.54 -9.68 3.59
CA GLN A 81 11.18 -9.75 4.12
C GLN A 81 10.79 -8.41 4.78
N PRO A 82 9.61 -7.85 4.46
CA PRO A 82 9.15 -6.59 5.06
C PRO A 82 8.98 -6.71 6.59
N SER A 83 9.58 -5.79 7.34
CA SER A 83 9.48 -5.77 8.81
C SER A 83 8.30 -4.92 9.31
N PRO A 84 7.58 -5.33 10.37
CA PRO A 84 6.59 -4.48 11.04
C PRO A 84 7.19 -3.20 11.65
N THR A 85 8.51 -3.14 11.85
CA THR A 85 9.22 -1.96 12.35
C THR A 85 9.85 -1.11 11.24
N GLN A 86 9.50 -1.38 9.97
CA GLN A 86 10.01 -0.59 8.84
C GLN A 86 9.60 0.88 8.98
N ALA A 87 10.56 1.79 9.04
CA ALA A 87 10.30 3.22 9.20
C ALA A 87 10.16 3.98 7.87
N ALA A 88 10.85 3.53 6.82
CA ALA A 88 10.90 4.16 5.50
C ALA A 88 11.15 3.12 4.40
N LEU A 89 11.00 3.52 3.13
CA LEU A 89 11.52 2.73 2.00
C LEU A 89 13.06 2.70 2.07
N VAL A 90 13.66 1.69 1.43
CA VAL A 90 15.13 1.59 1.31
C VAL A 90 15.66 2.58 0.28
N ASP A 91 14.90 2.84 -0.77
CA ASP A 91 15.12 3.89 -1.75
C ASP A 91 14.99 5.28 -1.08
N PRO A 92 16.05 6.11 -1.13
CA PRO A 92 16.04 7.46 -0.56
C PRO A 92 15.28 8.48 -1.42
N HIS A 93 14.93 8.17 -2.67
CA HIS A 93 14.24 9.07 -3.60
C HIS A 93 12.96 8.43 -4.17
N PRO A 94 12.06 7.89 -3.32
CA PRO A 94 10.91 7.16 -3.81
C PRO A 94 9.95 8.10 -4.55
N HIS A 95 9.28 7.56 -5.56
CA HIS A 95 8.18 8.25 -6.20
C HIS A 95 6.93 8.18 -5.32
N LEU A 96 6.29 9.32 -5.06
CA LEU A 96 5.03 9.36 -4.34
C LEU A 96 3.87 9.51 -5.33
N VAL A 97 2.97 8.53 -5.36
CA VAL A 97 1.61 8.71 -5.90
C VAL A 97 0.81 9.44 -4.82
N PRO A 98 0.51 10.75 -4.98
CA PRO A 98 -0.14 11.54 -3.95
C PRO A 98 -1.57 11.05 -3.74
N ARG A 99 -2.12 11.25 -2.54
CA ARG A 99 -3.50 10.89 -2.18
C ARG A 99 -4.54 11.36 -3.20
N ALA A 100 -4.37 12.55 -3.76
CA ALA A 100 -5.30 13.10 -4.75
C ALA A 100 -5.38 12.26 -6.05
N GLN A 101 -4.40 11.40 -6.30
CA GLN A 101 -4.35 10.46 -7.42
C GLN A 101 -4.71 9.02 -7.01
N LEU A 102 -5.02 8.80 -5.74
CA LEU A 102 -5.52 7.52 -5.26
C LEU A 102 -7.04 7.53 -5.29
N GLN A 103 -7.63 6.44 -5.78
CA GLN A 103 -9.05 6.16 -5.58
C GLN A 103 -9.21 5.50 -4.21
N LEU A 104 -10.03 6.10 -3.34
CA LEU A 104 -10.30 5.64 -1.97
C LEU A 104 -11.79 5.34 -1.83
N ASP A 105 -12.13 4.07 -1.65
CA ASP A 105 -13.51 3.61 -1.51
C ASP A 105 -13.66 2.74 -0.26
N TYR A 106 -14.81 2.87 0.41
CA TYR A 106 -15.25 1.79 1.31
C TYR A 106 -15.69 0.61 0.46
N ILE A 107 -15.42 -0.60 0.93
CA ILE A 107 -15.90 -1.81 0.26
C ILE A 107 -16.60 -2.72 1.26
N ASP A 108 -17.62 -3.44 0.79
CA ASP A 108 -18.19 -4.55 1.53
C ASP A 108 -17.21 -5.75 1.44
N PRO A 109 -16.62 -6.21 2.55
CA PRO A 109 -15.65 -7.30 2.51
C PRO A 109 -16.26 -8.65 2.11
N ALA A 110 -17.58 -8.82 2.21
CA ALA A 110 -18.25 -10.07 1.81
C ALA A 110 -18.40 -10.18 0.29
N THR A 111 -18.58 -9.06 -0.41
CA THR A 111 -18.86 -9.02 -1.84
C THR A 111 -17.73 -8.41 -2.67
N GLY A 112 -16.83 -7.65 -2.05
CA GLY A 112 -15.79 -6.85 -2.72
C GLY A 112 -16.34 -5.62 -3.45
N THR A 113 -17.62 -5.27 -3.28
CA THR A 113 -18.25 -4.14 -3.98
C THR A 113 -18.02 -2.83 -3.25
N ILE A 114 -17.90 -1.73 -4.00
CA ILE A 114 -17.83 -0.37 -3.45
C ILE A 114 -19.10 -0.08 -2.64
N SER A 115 -18.93 0.50 -1.46
CA SER A 115 -19.96 0.92 -0.53
C SER A 115 -19.99 2.44 -0.41
N ALA A 116 -21.18 3.02 -0.43
CA ALA A 116 -21.39 4.45 -0.19
C ALA A 116 -21.31 4.82 1.31
N THR A 117 -21.41 3.85 2.20
CA THR A 117 -21.32 4.03 3.66
C THR A 117 -20.01 3.45 4.20
N PRO A 118 -19.47 3.99 5.31
CA PRO A 118 -18.28 3.44 5.95
C PRO A 118 -18.42 1.96 6.29
N THR A 119 -17.39 1.18 5.98
CA THR A 119 -17.25 -0.23 6.36
C THR A 119 -15.95 -0.45 7.13
N GLY A 120 -15.73 -1.66 7.64
CA GLY A 120 -14.44 -2.08 8.21
C GLY A 120 -13.36 -2.35 7.15
N THR A 121 -13.56 -1.97 5.88
CA THR A 121 -12.59 -2.21 4.82
C THR A 121 -12.48 -1.03 3.87
N LEU A 122 -11.25 -0.55 3.68
CA LEU A 122 -10.93 0.52 2.75
C LEU A 122 -10.13 -0.04 1.58
N GLN A 123 -10.57 0.24 0.37
CA GLN A 123 -9.81 0.06 -0.86
C GLN A 123 -9.05 1.33 -1.20
N LEU A 124 -7.78 1.16 -1.56
CA LEU A 124 -6.95 2.19 -2.19
C LEU A 124 -6.46 1.66 -3.53
N LYS A 125 -6.78 2.35 -4.62
CA LYS A 125 -6.26 2.02 -5.94
C LYS A 125 -5.32 3.12 -6.42
N ALA A 126 -4.13 2.71 -6.86
CA ALA A 126 -3.10 3.55 -7.45
C ALA A 126 -2.81 3.08 -8.88
N LEU A 127 -2.66 4.04 -9.79
CA LEU A 127 -2.21 3.79 -11.17
C LEU A 127 -0.85 4.43 -11.38
N LEU A 128 0.16 3.60 -11.67
CA LEU A 128 1.43 4.04 -12.22
C LEU A 128 1.34 3.90 -13.73
N GLY A 129 0.81 4.94 -14.40
CA GLY A 129 0.59 4.98 -15.84
C GLY A 129 1.88 5.05 -16.67
N PRO A 130 1.75 5.28 -17.99
CA PRO A 130 2.91 5.48 -18.87
C PRO A 130 3.81 6.61 -18.35
N GLY A 131 5.13 6.37 -18.33
CA GLY A 131 6.12 7.32 -17.82
C GLY A 131 6.04 7.60 -16.31
N VAL A 132 5.28 6.82 -15.54
CA VAL A 132 5.18 6.94 -14.08
C VAL A 132 5.78 5.70 -13.39
N PRO A 133 6.74 5.87 -12.46
CA PRO A 133 7.46 7.11 -12.16
C PRO A 133 8.25 7.62 -13.38
N ALA A 134 8.67 8.89 -13.34
CA ALA A 134 9.52 9.51 -14.36
C ALA A 134 10.97 9.00 -14.27
N TRP A 135 11.14 7.68 -14.31
CA TRP A 135 12.41 6.96 -14.28
C TRP A 135 12.67 6.32 -15.65
N PRO A 136 13.92 6.18 -16.10
CA PRO A 136 15.15 6.49 -15.37
C PRO A 136 15.41 8.00 -15.19
N ASP A 137 16.12 8.35 -14.13
CA ASP A 137 16.53 9.72 -13.77
C ASP A 137 17.94 9.71 -13.12
N GLY A 138 18.37 10.83 -12.53
CA GLY A 138 19.68 10.93 -11.87
C GLY A 138 19.87 10.04 -10.64
N ASN A 139 18.79 9.53 -10.04
CA ASN A 139 18.80 8.64 -8.88
C ASN A 139 18.46 7.18 -9.25
N HIS A 140 17.80 6.96 -10.40
CA HIS A 140 17.29 5.67 -10.82
C HIS A 140 17.78 5.32 -12.23
N ALA A 141 18.71 4.38 -12.35
CA ALA A 141 19.24 3.95 -13.65
C ALA A 141 18.22 3.17 -14.51
N THR A 142 17.12 2.69 -13.91
CA THR A 142 16.06 1.94 -14.60
C THR A 142 14.69 2.29 -14.02
N SER A 143 13.63 1.91 -14.72
CA SER A 143 12.23 2.03 -14.26
C SER A 143 11.78 0.82 -13.42
N THR A 144 12.71 0.05 -12.83
CA THR A 144 12.37 -1.16 -12.08
C THR A 144 11.87 -0.81 -10.68
N LEU A 145 10.69 -1.31 -10.32
CA LEU A 145 10.05 -1.09 -9.03
C LEU A 145 10.28 -2.32 -8.13
N ARG A 146 10.60 -2.12 -6.84
CA ARG A 146 10.82 -3.22 -5.89
C ARG A 146 10.15 -3.03 -4.54
N GLU A 147 9.77 -1.82 -4.17
CA GLU A 147 9.20 -1.60 -2.85
C GLU A 147 8.10 -0.55 -2.86
N PHE A 148 7.16 -0.72 -1.95
CA PHE A 148 5.97 0.09 -1.89
C PHE A 148 5.52 0.21 -0.45
N GLY A 149 4.98 1.38 -0.10
CA GLY A 149 4.40 1.62 1.20
C GLY A 149 3.40 2.76 1.18
N LEU A 150 2.26 2.57 1.83
CA LEU A 150 1.34 3.66 2.14
C LEU A 150 1.98 4.54 3.20
N VAL A 151 1.97 5.84 2.95
CA VAL A 151 2.55 6.84 3.85
C VAL A 151 1.48 7.71 4.48
N ALA A 152 1.69 8.11 5.73
CA ALA A 152 0.87 9.06 6.48
C ALA A 152 1.77 10.04 7.24
N ARG A 153 1.17 11.01 7.93
CA ARG A 153 1.87 11.85 8.90
C ARG A 153 1.44 11.51 10.32
N LEU A 154 2.40 11.34 11.22
CA LEU A 154 2.18 11.18 12.65
C LEU A 154 3.11 12.15 13.38
N ASP A 155 2.54 13.06 14.18
CA ASP A 155 3.31 14.06 14.96
C ASP A 155 4.30 14.85 14.09
N GLY A 156 3.84 15.37 12.95
CA GLY A 156 4.66 16.09 11.98
C GLY A 156 5.56 15.22 11.08
N THR A 157 5.77 13.96 11.44
CA THR A 157 6.72 13.04 10.80
C THR A 157 6.03 12.10 9.81
N GLN A 158 6.62 11.87 8.64
CA GLN A 158 6.12 10.86 7.71
C GLN A 158 6.41 9.45 8.24
N VAL A 159 5.39 8.59 8.25
CA VAL A 159 5.48 7.20 8.69
C VAL A 159 4.89 6.25 7.65
N LEU A 160 5.33 4.99 7.68
CA LEU A 160 4.72 3.93 6.88
C LEU A 160 3.51 3.32 7.62
N LEU A 161 2.43 3.09 6.87
CA LEU A 161 1.26 2.35 7.35
C LEU A 161 1.38 0.87 7.02
N ASN A 162 1.90 0.57 5.83
CA ASN A 162 2.24 -0.77 5.40
C ASN A 162 3.54 -0.75 4.59
N TYR A 163 4.11 -1.93 4.39
CA TYR A 163 5.30 -2.07 3.57
C TYR A 163 5.32 -3.41 2.84
N ARG A 164 5.79 -3.38 1.60
CA ARG A 164 5.99 -4.58 0.79
C ARG A 164 7.20 -4.42 -0.12
N THR A 165 8.03 -5.45 -0.13
CA THR A 165 9.09 -5.66 -1.11
C THR A 165 8.66 -6.69 -2.17
N HIS A 166 9.25 -6.58 -3.35
CA HIS A 166 8.92 -7.35 -4.54
C HIS A 166 10.18 -7.83 -5.23
N PRO A 167 10.14 -9.02 -5.86
CA PRO A 167 11.02 -9.30 -6.99
C PRO A 167 10.86 -8.19 -8.04
N ALA A 168 11.92 -7.93 -8.81
CA ALA A 168 11.93 -6.88 -9.83
C ALA A 168 10.63 -6.81 -10.64
N ILE A 169 9.99 -5.64 -10.62
CA ILE A 169 8.91 -5.29 -11.53
C ILE A 169 9.52 -4.36 -12.57
N ALA A 170 10.00 -4.94 -13.67
CA ALA A 170 10.48 -4.18 -14.81
C ALA A 170 9.28 -3.57 -15.54
N LYS A 171 9.03 -2.28 -15.26
CA LYS A 171 7.95 -1.52 -15.89
C LYS A 171 8.52 -0.77 -17.08
N ASP A 172 8.08 -1.09 -18.29
CA ASP A 172 8.46 -0.29 -19.46
C ASP A 172 7.72 1.07 -19.46
N PRO A 173 8.24 2.11 -20.14
CA PRO A 173 7.64 3.45 -20.10
C PRO A 173 6.22 3.54 -20.67
N ALA A 174 5.76 2.57 -21.47
CA ALA A 174 4.42 2.58 -22.05
C ALA A 174 3.41 1.78 -21.20
N SER A 175 3.88 0.85 -20.37
CA SER A 175 3.04 0.03 -19.50
C SER A 175 2.40 0.82 -18.34
N THR A 176 1.30 0.27 -17.82
CA THR A 176 0.62 0.75 -16.61
C THR A 176 0.62 -0.32 -15.54
N LEU A 177 1.07 0.01 -14.33
CA LEU A 177 0.90 -0.86 -13.16
C LEU A 177 -0.26 -0.35 -12.32
N GLU A 178 -1.31 -1.14 -12.21
CA GLU A 178 -2.37 -0.94 -11.23
C GLU A 178 -2.01 -1.67 -9.93
N ARG A 179 -2.04 -0.94 -8.82
CA ARG A 179 -2.02 -1.52 -7.47
C ARG A 179 -3.33 -1.24 -6.78
N THR A 180 -4.02 -2.30 -6.37
CA THR A 180 -5.15 -2.23 -5.45
C THR A 180 -4.72 -2.74 -4.09
N ILE A 181 -5.02 -1.98 -3.03
CA ILE A 181 -4.74 -2.32 -1.63
C ILE A 181 -6.05 -2.36 -0.87
N TRP A 182 -6.28 -3.40 -0.08
CA TRP A 182 -7.32 -3.42 0.94
C TRP A 182 -6.70 -3.32 2.32
N LEU A 183 -7.19 -2.40 3.12
CA LEU A 183 -6.93 -2.31 4.56
C LEU A 183 -8.20 -2.75 5.29
N VAL A 184 -8.09 -3.78 6.11
CA VAL A 184 -9.19 -4.35 6.89
C VAL A 184 -8.93 -4.07 8.36
N PHE A 185 -9.90 -3.45 9.03
CA PHE A 185 -9.83 -2.95 10.40
C PHE A 185 -10.57 -3.85 11.38
#